data_AF-A0A9Q9AR67-F1
#
_entry.id   AF-A0A9Q9AR67-F1
#
_cell.length_a   1.000
_cell.length_b   1.000
_cell.length_c   1.000
_cell.angle_alpha   90.00
_cell.angle_beta   90.00
_cell.angle_gamma   90.00
#
_symmetry.space_group_name_H-M   'P 1'
#
loop_
_entity.id
_entity.type
_entity.pdbx_description
1 polymer ?
#
loop_
_entity_poly.entity_id
_entity_poly.type
_entity_poly.pdbx_seq_one_letter_code
_entity_poly.pdbx_strand_id
1 'polypeptide(L)'
;MDSPLVQRMTLPGVAALVAFLAYTSQWLFQHIEPGPLTKREAYIFNGLVACIFICYWRTCLTDPGHIPQDWHDTIKEAGSEAQQTASKAAAQSNRWCRRCEAFKPPRAHHCKTCKRCIMKMDHHCVWTANCVSHKTIPHFIRFLVYAVASMAYLEYFLLVRVAPIWGKRSLPSYLGPSVLQLSHIFVLCAVNSFVLFALTLLLGRTLWSLAVNTWTIEGWEIERHDAVLRRARVLGGYLEDPQGNKVLIEHQEFPWDIGIWANICQGMGSRNSLAWLWPLSRSPSVQSGLSYKHNEIDDPSKPWPPPDPDRLFRVERKPFVGDGFTKSWDVDDFKKRQAADLARYTDGDGEYVVRRRPFHERLDSQRQNGSAYDDEVAIEADEDDEEEDERDRSATRPDEGEEAWRNREGERLADFGVDEEADFYDEDDVPLAELIRRRQVGNSG
;
A
#
# COMPACT_ATOMS: atom_id res chain seq x y z
N MET A 1 -3.94 -4.97 -13.96
CA MET A 1 -3.48 -4.88 -15.37
C MET A 1 -1.94 -4.82 -15.41
N ASP A 2 -1.25 -5.97 -15.45
CA ASP A 2 0.22 -6.02 -15.60
C ASP A 2 0.57 -6.46 -17.02
N SER A 3 0.47 -5.55 -17.99
CA SER A 3 1.02 -5.82 -19.32
C SER A 3 2.52 -5.47 -19.29
N PRO A 4 3.44 -6.43 -19.51
CA PRO A 4 4.87 -6.16 -19.56
C PRO A 4 5.25 -5.17 -20.66
N LEU A 5 4.36 -4.95 -21.63
CA LEU A 5 4.50 -3.95 -22.68
C LEU A 5 4.43 -2.52 -22.11
N VAL A 6 3.47 -2.23 -21.22
CA VAL A 6 3.32 -0.89 -20.63
C VAL A 6 4.57 -0.50 -19.85
N GLN A 7 5.09 -1.40 -19.01
CA GLN A 7 6.33 -1.18 -18.26
C GLN A 7 7.57 -1.01 -19.17
N ARG A 8 7.59 -1.65 -20.34
CA ARG A 8 8.68 -1.47 -21.32
C ARG A 8 8.61 -0.13 -22.03
N MET A 9 7.41 0.43 -22.18
CA MET A 9 7.19 1.72 -22.87
C MET A 9 7.25 2.92 -21.92
N THR A 10 7.09 2.74 -20.61
CA THR A 10 7.13 3.85 -19.65
C THR A 10 8.51 4.50 -19.58
N LEU A 11 9.59 3.71 -19.58
CA LEU A 11 10.97 4.23 -19.56
C LEU A 11 11.29 5.17 -20.74
N PRO A 12 11.14 4.73 -22.00
CA PRO A 12 11.34 5.61 -23.14
C PRO A 12 10.29 6.72 -23.20
N GLY A 13 9.06 6.49 -22.69
CA GLY A 13 8.02 7.51 -22.61
C GLY A 13 8.40 8.71 -21.74
N VAL A 14 8.90 8.47 -20.52
CA VAL A 14 9.38 9.55 -19.64
C VAL A 14 10.61 10.23 -20.25
N ALA A 15 11.54 9.46 -20.84
CA ALA A 15 12.70 10.00 -21.55
C ALA A 15 12.29 10.98 -22.66
N ALA A 16 11.33 10.55 -23.48
CA ALA A 16 10.80 11.31 -24.59
C ALA A 16 10.05 12.55 -24.11
N LEU A 17 9.30 12.47 -23.01
CA LEU A 17 8.63 13.62 -22.41
C LEU A 17 9.63 14.67 -21.94
N VAL A 18 10.67 14.27 -21.20
CA VAL A 18 11.74 15.19 -20.76
C VAL A 18 12.43 15.83 -21.96
N ALA A 19 12.78 15.05 -22.98
CA ALA A 19 13.41 15.54 -24.20
C ALA A 19 12.49 16.49 -24.99
N PHE A 20 11.21 16.15 -25.09
CA PHE A 20 10.20 16.98 -25.75
C PHE A 20 10.09 18.35 -25.06
N LEU A 21 9.87 18.37 -23.75
CA LEU A 21 9.76 19.61 -22.98
C LEU A 21 11.06 20.43 -23.01
N ALA A 22 12.21 19.79 -22.91
CA ALA A 22 13.50 20.47 -22.83
C ALA A 22 14.00 21.03 -24.18
N TYR A 23 13.98 20.22 -25.24
CA TYR A 23 14.64 20.58 -26.50
C TYR A 23 13.70 21.27 -27.48
N THR A 24 12.42 20.87 -27.53
CA THR A 24 11.48 21.51 -28.45
C THR A 24 11.09 22.91 -27.97
N SER A 25 11.08 23.17 -26.66
CA SER A 25 10.92 24.52 -26.11
C SER A 25 12.09 25.42 -26.49
N GLN A 26 13.34 24.97 -26.33
CA GLN A 26 14.54 25.73 -26.72
C GLN A 26 14.56 26.02 -28.22
N TRP A 27 14.13 25.07 -29.05
CA TRP A 27 13.97 25.30 -30.49
C TRP A 27 12.89 26.36 -30.78
N LEU A 28 11.73 26.26 -30.11
CA LEU A 28 10.63 27.22 -30.28
C LEU A 28 11.06 28.64 -29.87
N PHE A 29 11.86 28.75 -28.81
CA PHE A 29 12.34 30.02 -28.29
C PHE A 29 13.24 30.78 -29.29
N GLN A 30 13.84 30.10 -30.27
CA GLN A 30 14.59 30.77 -31.35
C GLN A 30 13.67 31.55 -32.30
N HIS A 31 12.39 31.22 -32.33
CA HIS A 31 11.44 31.70 -33.33
C HIS A 31 10.31 32.58 -32.74
N ILE A 32 10.29 32.82 -31.43
CA ILE A 32 9.26 33.60 -30.74
C ILE A 32 9.92 34.66 -29.83
N GLU A 33 9.35 35.87 -29.79
CA GLU A 33 9.76 36.95 -28.89
C GLU A 33 9.72 36.52 -27.41
N PRO A 34 10.69 36.95 -26.56
CA PRO A 34 11.72 37.95 -26.83
C PRO A 34 12.96 37.41 -27.57
N GLY A 35 12.95 36.13 -27.97
CA GLY A 35 14.06 35.45 -28.63
C GLY A 35 14.60 34.28 -27.80
N PRO A 36 15.77 33.73 -28.17
CA PRO A 36 16.34 32.55 -27.54
C PRO A 36 16.79 32.83 -26.11
N LEU A 37 16.99 31.77 -25.33
CA LEU A 37 17.63 31.86 -24.02
C LEU A 37 19.05 32.43 -24.17
N THR A 38 19.47 33.24 -23.21
CA THR A 38 20.87 33.65 -23.11
C THR A 38 21.76 32.42 -22.86
N LYS A 39 23.05 32.52 -23.18
CA LYS A 39 24.01 31.40 -22.96
C LYS A 39 23.97 30.90 -21.52
N ARG A 40 23.88 31.81 -20.55
CA ARG A 40 23.82 31.47 -19.12
C ARG A 40 22.53 30.70 -18.78
N GLU A 41 21.38 31.18 -19.24
CA GLU A 41 20.09 30.52 -19.01
C GLU A 41 20.04 29.14 -19.69
N ALA A 42 20.57 29.03 -20.90
CA ALA A 42 20.69 27.75 -21.60
C ALA A 42 21.61 26.77 -20.85
N TYR A 43 22.75 27.21 -20.31
CA TYR A 43 23.62 26.34 -19.50
C TYR A 43 22.94 25.88 -18.21
N ILE A 44 22.21 26.76 -17.53
CA ILE A 44 21.44 26.40 -16.33
C ILE A 44 20.36 25.38 -16.70
N PHE A 45 19.57 25.64 -17.75
CA PHE A 45 18.49 24.76 -18.16
C PHE A 45 19.01 23.38 -18.58
N ASN A 46 20.01 23.31 -19.44
CA ASN A 46 20.58 22.04 -19.88
C ASN A 46 21.32 21.32 -18.74
N GLY A 47 21.88 22.05 -17.77
CA GLY A 47 22.44 21.48 -16.55
C GLY A 47 21.37 20.80 -15.69
N LEU A 48 20.21 21.43 -15.50
CA LEU A 48 19.06 20.83 -14.81
C LEU A 48 18.54 19.60 -15.56
N VAL A 49 18.41 19.68 -16.89
CA VAL A 49 18.00 18.55 -17.75
C VAL A 49 18.98 17.38 -17.65
N ALA A 50 20.29 17.64 -17.66
CA ALA A 50 21.30 16.61 -17.44
C ALA A 50 21.15 15.96 -16.05
N CYS A 51 20.88 16.75 -15.01
CA CYS A 51 20.62 16.23 -13.66
C CYS A 51 19.35 15.34 -13.62
N ILE A 52 18.28 15.71 -14.35
CA ILE A 52 17.08 14.87 -14.48
C ILE A 52 17.45 13.51 -15.08
N PHE A 53 18.13 13.50 -16.23
CA PHE A 53 18.51 12.26 -16.89
C PHE A 53 19.41 11.40 -16.01
N ILE A 54 20.43 12.00 -15.36
CA ILE A 54 21.30 11.26 -14.44
C ILE A 54 20.47 10.64 -13.30
N CYS A 55 19.64 11.43 -12.62
CA CYS A 55 18.89 10.94 -11.46
C CYS A 55 17.82 9.93 -11.84
N TYR A 56 17.12 10.12 -12.96
CA TYR A 56 16.12 9.17 -13.45
C TYR A 56 16.77 7.83 -13.82
N TRP A 57 17.85 7.83 -14.62
CA TRP A 57 18.53 6.58 -14.99
C TRP A 57 19.09 5.87 -13.76
N ARG A 58 19.61 6.62 -12.79
CA ARG A 58 20.04 6.02 -11.51
C ARG A 58 18.89 5.43 -10.73
N THR A 59 17.70 6.05 -10.76
CA THR A 59 16.50 5.49 -10.12
C THR A 59 16.04 4.21 -10.82
N CYS A 60 16.07 4.16 -12.15
CA CYS A 60 15.66 2.98 -12.92
C CYS A 60 16.67 1.83 -12.82
N LEU A 61 17.97 2.11 -12.84
CA LEU A 61 19.03 1.10 -12.99
C LEU A 61 19.69 0.67 -11.68
N THR A 62 19.51 1.43 -10.59
CA THR A 62 20.05 1.03 -9.29
C THR A 62 19.26 -0.15 -8.76
N ASP A 63 19.94 -1.26 -8.43
CA ASP A 63 19.32 -2.39 -7.75
C ASP A 63 18.66 -1.89 -6.44
N PRO A 64 17.33 -2.10 -6.26
CA PRO A 64 16.56 -1.59 -5.12
C PRO A 64 16.91 -2.26 -3.78
N GLY A 65 17.92 -3.13 -3.75
CA GLY A 65 18.31 -3.91 -2.59
C GLY A 65 17.80 -5.33 -2.73
N HIS A 66 18.62 -6.25 -2.24
CA HIS A 66 18.26 -7.64 -1.96
C HIS A 66 18.53 -7.88 -0.48
N ILE A 67 17.79 -8.81 0.10
CA ILE A 67 17.99 -9.25 1.47
C ILE A 67 18.98 -10.42 1.42
N PRO A 68 20.12 -10.35 2.14
CA PRO A 68 21.04 -11.49 2.27
C PRO A 68 20.31 -12.69 2.88
N GLN A 69 20.59 -13.91 2.43
CA GLN A 69 19.88 -15.12 2.93
C GLN A 69 20.19 -15.38 4.41
N ASP A 70 21.43 -15.13 4.81
CA ASP A 70 22.00 -15.28 6.15
C ASP A 70 21.69 -14.10 7.09
N TRP A 71 20.90 -13.10 6.65
CA TRP A 71 20.69 -11.88 7.44
C TRP A 71 20.12 -12.17 8.83
N HIS A 72 19.23 -13.17 8.91
CA HIS A 72 18.54 -13.54 10.14
C HIS A 72 19.49 -14.25 11.11
N ASP A 73 20.35 -15.14 10.61
CA ASP A 73 21.34 -15.86 11.42
C ASP A 73 22.47 -14.92 11.84
N THR A 74 22.91 -14.02 10.96
CA THR A 74 23.88 -12.96 11.27
C THR A 74 23.43 -12.09 12.43
N ILE A 75 22.13 -11.76 12.50
CA ILE A 75 21.57 -10.98 13.61
C ILE A 75 21.48 -11.79 14.90
N LYS A 76 21.19 -13.09 14.81
CA LYS A 76 21.18 -14.00 15.97
C LYS A 76 22.59 -14.20 16.55
N GLU A 77 23.61 -14.27 15.70
CA GLU A 77 25.00 -14.55 16.08
C GLU A 77 25.76 -13.30 16.57
N ALA A 78 25.35 -12.08 16.20
CA ALA A 78 25.99 -10.82 16.58
C ALA A 78 25.77 -10.40 18.06
N GLY A 79 25.78 -11.36 19.00
CA GLY A 79 25.49 -11.20 20.43
C GLY A 79 26.51 -10.41 21.23
N SER A 80 26.54 -9.08 21.09
CA SER A 80 27.15 -8.16 22.06
C SER A 80 26.41 -6.82 22.15
N GLU A 81 26.51 -6.18 23.32
CA GLU A 81 25.99 -4.92 23.89
C GLU A 81 25.16 -3.92 23.05
N ALA A 82 25.25 -3.87 21.72
CA ALA A 82 24.24 -3.30 20.80
C ALA A 82 22.91 -4.09 20.78
N GLN A 83 22.74 -4.95 21.80
CA GLN A 83 21.87 -6.10 21.87
C GLN A 83 20.43 -5.77 22.23
N GLN A 84 20.09 -4.56 22.71
CA GLN A 84 18.70 -4.23 22.98
C GLN A 84 17.94 -3.86 21.69
N THR A 85 18.48 -2.99 20.84
CA THR A 85 17.76 -2.52 19.65
C THR A 85 17.73 -3.55 18.51
N ALA A 86 18.79 -4.34 18.33
CA ALA A 86 18.88 -5.37 17.30
C ALA A 86 18.11 -6.67 17.64
N SER A 87 18.09 -7.10 18.91
CA SER A 87 17.28 -8.26 19.35
C SER A 87 15.79 -7.95 19.38
N LYS A 88 15.42 -6.71 19.69
CA LYS A 88 14.05 -6.18 19.55
C LYS A 88 13.62 -6.12 18.07
N ALA A 89 14.50 -5.69 17.16
CA ALA A 89 14.25 -5.77 15.72
C ALA A 89 14.08 -7.21 15.20
N ALA A 90 14.82 -8.18 15.75
CA ALA A 90 14.68 -9.60 15.43
C ALA A 90 13.36 -10.19 15.96
N ALA A 91 12.98 -9.87 17.21
CA ALA A 91 11.72 -10.27 17.84
C ALA A 91 10.49 -9.69 17.11
N GLN A 92 10.61 -8.46 16.59
CA GLN A 92 9.61 -7.82 15.73
C GLN A 92 9.55 -8.42 14.31
N SER A 93 10.53 -9.21 13.89
CA SER A 93 10.68 -9.71 12.51
C SER A 93 10.30 -11.18 12.30
N ASN A 94 9.38 -11.73 13.10
CA ASN A 94 8.74 -13.03 12.82
C ASN A 94 7.92 -13.06 11.51
N ARG A 95 7.98 -11.98 10.70
CA ARG A 95 7.32 -11.86 9.41
C ARG A 95 8.03 -12.72 8.38
N TRP A 96 7.47 -13.88 8.11
CA TRP A 96 7.93 -14.78 7.05
C TRP A 96 7.41 -14.36 5.68
N CYS A 97 8.24 -14.46 4.64
CA CYS A 97 7.78 -14.41 3.25
C CYS A 97 7.63 -15.82 2.70
N ARG A 98 6.39 -16.27 2.49
CA ARG A 98 6.14 -17.59 1.86
C ARG A 98 6.70 -17.73 0.46
N ARG A 99 6.72 -16.65 -0.33
CA ARG A 99 7.20 -16.66 -1.73
C ARG A 99 8.72 -16.67 -1.85
N CYS A 100 9.42 -16.08 -0.89
CA CYS A 100 10.88 -16.04 -0.88
C CYS A 100 11.48 -17.07 0.09
N GLU A 101 10.64 -17.77 0.85
CA GLU A 101 11.03 -18.72 1.89
C GLU A 101 12.12 -18.17 2.82
N ALA A 102 11.92 -16.92 3.27
CA ALA A 102 12.87 -16.22 4.12
C ALA A 102 12.16 -15.26 5.09
N PHE A 103 12.80 -15.03 6.24
CA PHE A 103 12.38 -13.98 7.17
C PHE A 103 12.57 -12.60 6.54
N LYS A 104 11.62 -11.69 6.78
CA LYS A 104 11.66 -10.31 6.29
C LYS A 104 12.30 -9.41 7.35
N PRO A 105 13.33 -8.63 7.00
CA PRO A 105 13.79 -7.55 7.86
C PRO A 105 12.66 -6.57 8.21
N PRO A 106 12.84 -5.76 9.28
CA PRO A 106 11.96 -4.63 9.55
C PRO A 106 11.75 -3.78 8.30
N ARG A 107 10.51 -3.33 8.07
CA ARG A 107 10.12 -2.48 6.93
C ARG A 107 10.30 -3.12 5.53
N ALA A 108 10.69 -4.40 5.43
CA ALA A 108 10.81 -5.08 4.15
C ALA A 108 9.48 -5.68 3.69
N HIS A 109 9.19 -5.58 2.38
CA HIS A 109 7.97 -6.13 1.77
C HIS A 109 8.28 -6.89 0.48
N HIS A 110 7.43 -7.87 0.15
CA HIS A 110 7.57 -8.64 -1.10
C HIS A 110 6.91 -7.88 -2.25
N CYS A 111 7.68 -7.52 -3.26
CA CYS A 111 7.12 -6.91 -4.47
C CYS A 111 6.73 -8.00 -5.47
N LYS A 112 5.46 -8.04 -5.87
CA LYS A 112 4.94 -9.00 -6.87
C LYS A 112 5.64 -8.82 -8.22
N THR A 113 5.94 -7.58 -8.63
CA THR A 113 6.58 -7.23 -9.90
C THR A 113 8.08 -7.51 -9.90
N CYS A 114 8.80 -7.07 -8.85
CA CYS A 114 10.23 -7.35 -8.67
C CYS A 114 10.49 -8.84 -8.28
N LYS A 115 9.44 -9.62 -7.94
CA LYS A 115 9.45 -11.04 -7.52
C LYS A 115 10.42 -11.39 -6.39
N ARG A 116 10.67 -10.44 -5.50
CA ARG A 116 11.57 -10.61 -4.35
C ARG A 116 11.20 -9.66 -3.22
N CYS A 117 11.71 -9.94 -2.03
CA CYS A 117 11.60 -9.03 -0.90
C CYS A 117 12.56 -7.84 -1.05
N ILE A 118 12.03 -6.63 -0.83
CA ILE A 118 12.73 -5.36 -0.97
C ILE A 118 12.77 -4.69 0.40
N MET A 119 13.97 -4.26 0.82
CA MET A 119 14.20 -3.56 2.09
C MET A 119 13.56 -2.16 2.07
N LYS A 120 12.86 -1.77 3.14
CA LYS A 120 12.17 -0.47 3.26
C LYS A 120 11.48 -0.08 1.96
N MET A 121 10.62 -0.98 1.50
CA MET A 121 9.90 -0.83 0.25
C MET A 121 8.84 0.26 0.41
N ASP A 122 8.84 1.25 -0.47
CA ASP A 122 7.80 2.26 -0.54
C ASP A 122 6.73 1.84 -1.55
N HIS A 123 7.09 1.69 -2.82
CA HIS A 123 6.20 1.18 -3.86
C HIS A 123 6.98 0.66 -5.07
N HIS A 124 6.30 -0.07 -5.97
CA HIS A 124 6.84 -0.35 -7.29
C HIS A 124 6.39 0.75 -8.25
N CYS A 125 7.33 1.54 -8.76
CA CYS A 125 7.01 2.67 -9.61
C CYS A 125 7.01 2.24 -11.08
N VAL A 126 5.83 2.30 -11.71
CA VAL A 126 5.67 1.96 -13.13
C VAL A 126 6.47 2.92 -14.03
N TRP A 127 6.63 4.17 -13.61
CA TRP A 127 7.36 5.21 -14.35
C TRP A 127 8.88 5.01 -14.34
N THR A 128 9.43 4.29 -13.36
CA THR A 128 10.87 3.96 -13.32
C THR A 128 11.14 2.49 -13.63
N ALA A 129 10.07 1.69 -13.83
CA ALA A 129 10.08 0.23 -13.87
C ALA A 129 10.97 -0.41 -12.78
N ASN A 130 11.02 0.22 -11.61
CA ASN A 130 11.86 -0.20 -10.51
C ASN A 130 11.17 0.05 -9.17
N CYS A 131 11.58 -0.74 -8.18
CA CYS A 131 11.11 -0.59 -6.81
C CYS A 131 11.75 0.67 -6.17
N VAL A 132 10.93 1.56 -5.62
CA VAL A 132 11.37 2.68 -4.77
C VAL A 132 11.55 2.14 -3.35
N SER A 133 12.78 2.21 -2.84
CA SER A 133 13.21 1.51 -1.64
C SER A 133 14.39 2.20 -0.96
N HIS A 134 14.90 1.64 0.15
CA HIS A 134 16.08 2.16 0.87
C HIS A 134 17.22 2.66 -0.04
N LYS A 135 17.57 1.90 -1.10
CA LYS A 135 18.69 2.22 -1.97
C LYS A 135 18.36 3.20 -3.09
N THR A 136 17.10 3.30 -3.50
CA THR A 136 16.65 4.07 -4.67
C THR A 136 15.91 5.35 -4.29
N ILE A 137 15.33 5.44 -3.08
CA ILE A 137 14.67 6.63 -2.53
C ILE A 137 15.51 7.92 -2.70
N PRO A 138 16.81 7.96 -2.34
CA PRO A 138 17.61 9.17 -2.54
C PRO A 138 17.69 9.61 -3.99
N HIS A 139 17.72 8.68 -4.94
CA HIS A 139 17.77 8.99 -6.38
C HIS A 139 16.41 9.45 -6.89
N PHE A 140 15.34 8.82 -6.42
CA PHE A 140 13.97 9.20 -6.73
C PHE A 140 13.65 10.63 -6.26
N ILE A 141 14.03 10.99 -5.03
CA ILE A 141 13.87 12.35 -4.50
C ILE A 141 14.66 13.36 -5.35
N ARG A 142 15.93 13.08 -5.67
CA ARG A 142 16.73 13.97 -6.53
C ARG A 142 16.11 14.14 -7.91
N PHE A 143 15.63 13.05 -8.50
CA PHE A 143 14.91 13.10 -9.77
C PHE A 143 13.71 14.04 -9.69
N LEU A 144 12.85 13.91 -8.67
CA LEU A 144 11.70 14.79 -8.47
C LEU A 144 12.11 16.26 -8.26
N VAL A 145 13.13 16.52 -7.44
CA VAL A 145 13.64 17.89 -7.19
C VAL A 145 14.13 18.53 -8.49
N TYR A 146 14.95 17.83 -9.26
CA TYR A 146 15.47 18.35 -10.53
C TYR A 146 14.39 18.47 -11.60
N ALA A 147 13.42 17.55 -11.64
CA ALA A 147 12.28 17.63 -12.55
C ALA A 147 11.45 18.89 -12.26
N VAL A 148 11.02 19.07 -11.01
CA VAL A 148 10.24 20.26 -10.60
C VAL A 148 11.03 21.55 -10.84
N ALA A 149 12.32 21.60 -10.49
CA ALA A 149 13.14 22.78 -10.70
C ALA A 149 13.28 23.15 -12.19
N SER A 150 13.57 22.16 -13.06
CA SER A 150 13.69 22.38 -14.51
C SER A 150 12.35 22.80 -15.13
N MET A 151 11.25 22.17 -14.73
CA MET A 151 9.93 22.45 -15.25
C MET A 151 9.38 23.80 -14.76
N ALA A 152 9.67 24.21 -13.52
CA ALA A 152 9.37 25.56 -13.05
C ALA A 152 10.19 26.62 -13.81
N TYR A 153 11.45 26.32 -14.12
CA TYR A 153 12.29 27.19 -14.94
C TYR A 153 11.76 27.31 -16.38
N LEU A 154 11.31 26.20 -16.97
CA LEU A 154 10.63 26.18 -18.26
C LEU A 154 9.31 26.96 -18.22
N GLU A 155 8.48 26.76 -17.19
CA GLU A 155 7.20 27.45 -17.02
C GLU A 155 7.40 28.98 -17.01
N TYR A 156 8.38 29.46 -16.25
CA TYR A 156 8.75 30.88 -16.24
C TYR A 156 9.01 31.40 -17.67
N PHE A 157 9.82 30.68 -18.45
CA PHE A 157 10.17 31.10 -19.81
C PHE A 157 9.01 30.96 -20.81
N LEU A 158 8.10 30.02 -20.58
CA LEU A 158 6.87 29.92 -21.35
C LEU A 158 5.97 31.13 -21.07
N LEU A 159 5.76 31.49 -19.80
CA LEU A 159 4.96 32.65 -19.41
C LEU A 159 5.50 33.98 -19.94
N VAL A 160 6.83 34.17 -19.92
CA VAL A 160 7.51 35.34 -20.51
C VAL A 160 7.21 35.49 -22.01
N ARG A 161 6.98 34.39 -22.73
CA ARG A 161 6.67 34.37 -24.18
C ARG A 161 5.18 34.43 -24.47
N VAL A 162 4.35 33.87 -23.59
CA VAL A 162 2.89 33.98 -23.67
C VAL A 162 2.44 35.42 -23.43
N ALA A 163 3.09 36.16 -22.52
CA ALA A 163 2.72 37.54 -22.18
C ALA A 163 2.68 38.51 -23.40
N PRO A 164 3.72 38.63 -24.25
CA PRO A 164 3.68 39.50 -25.42
C PRO A 164 2.71 39.00 -26.50
N ILE A 165 2.56 37.69 -26.68
CA ILE A 165 1.56 37.11 -27.60
C ILE A 165 0.16 37.54 -27.17
N TRP A 166 -0.14 37.44 -25.87
CA TRP A 166 -1.43 37.84 -25.31
C TRP A 166 -1.68 39.35 -25.39
N GLY A 167 -0.63 40.16 -25.22
CA GLY A 167 -0.69 41.61 -25.38
C GLY A 167 -0.97 42.05 -26.82
N LYS A 168 -0.48 41.29 -27.80
CA LYS A 168 -0.65 41.55 -29.25
C LYS A 168 -1.86 40.86 -29.87
N ARG A 169 -2.75 40.26 -29.07
CA ARG A 169 -3.89 39.44 -29.56
C ARG A 169 -4.87 40.14 -30.50
N SER A 170 -4.90 41.47 -30.51
CA SER A 170 -5.76 42.28 -31.40
C SER A 170 -5.11 42.64 -32.73
N LEU A 171 -3.83 42.29 -32.94
CA LEU A 171 -3.14 42.53 -34.21
C LEU A 171 -3.58 41.50 -35.26
N PRO A 172 -3.54 41.88 -36.56
CA PRO A 172 -3.73 40.93 -37.65
C PRO A 172 -2.80 39.72 -37.56
N SER A 173 -3.30 38.54 -37.92
CA SER A 173 -2.61 37.24 -37.75
C SER A 173 -1.24 37.15 -38.45
N TYR A 174 -1.03 37.89 -39.55
CA TYR A 174 0.23 37.89 -40.28
C TYR A 174 1.38 38.63 -39.57
N LEU A 175 1.09 39.40 -38.51
CA LEU A 175 2.09 40.06 -37.67
C LEU A 175 2.49 39.22 -36.44
N GLY A 176 1.82 38.10 -36.21
CA GLY A 176 2.05 37.22 -35.05
C GLY A 176 2.81 35.94 -35.41
N PRO A 177 3.07 35.07 -34.42
CA PRO A 177 3.62 33.73 -34.64
C PRO A 177 2.72 32.89 -35.56
N SER A 178 3.31 31.93 -36.26
CA SER A 178 2.55 31.00 -37.11
C SER A 178 1.62 30.12 -36.26
N VAL A 179 0.57 29.56 -36.89
CA VAL A 179 -0.36 28.63 -36.21
C VAL A 179 0.38 27.44 -35.60
N LEU A 180 1.43 26.95 -36.26
CA LEU A 180 2.27 25.87 -35.73
C LEU A 180 3.00 26.30 -34.46
N GLN A 181 3.58 27.50 -34.43
CA GLN A 181 4.25 28.05 -33.25
C GLN A 181 3.28 28.27 -32.08
N LEU A 182 2.08 28.78 -32.36
CA LEU A 182 1.01 28.94 -31.36
C LEU A 182 0.51 27.60 -30.82
N SER A 183 0.35 26.60 -31.68
CA SER A 183 -0.02 25.24 -31.26
C SER A 183 1.08 24.62 -30.39
N HIS A 184 2.35 24.83 -30.74
CA HIS A 184 3.48 24.26 -30.02
C HIS A 184 3.65 24.90 -28.64
N ILE A 185 3.58 26.23 -28.52
CA ILE A 185 3.63 26.89 -27.22
C ILE A 185 2.45 26.50 -26.34
N PHE A 186 1.25 26.33 -26.92
CA PHE A 186 0.07 25.88 -26.19
C PHE A 186 0.26 24.46 -25.63
N VAL A 187 0.73 23.51 -26.45
CA VAL A 187 1.02 22.14 -26.02
C VAL A 187 2.12 22.13 -24.95
N LEU A 188 3.19 22.91 -25.12
CA LEU A 188 4.24 23.02 -24.12
C LEU A 188 3.72 23.55 -22.78
N CYS A 189 2.90 24.61 -22.79
CA CYS A 189 2.29 25.14 -21.57
C CYS A 189 1.39 24.08 -20.92
N ALA A 190 0.42 23.54 -21.66
CA ALA A 190 -0.54 22.58 -21.10
C ALA A 190 0.14 21.34 -20.50
N VAL A 191 1.09 20.73 -21.24
CA VAL A 191 1.81 19.55 -20.78
C VAL A 191 2.75 19.90 -19.61
N ASN A 192 3.50 21.00 -19.71
CA ASN A 192 4.42 21.40 -18.64
C ASN A 192 3.67 21.75 -17.35
N SER A 193 2.62 22.56 -17.40
CA SER A 193 1.84 22.95 -16.21
C SER A 193 1.18 21.73 -15.56
N PHE A 194 0.58 20.81 -16.34
CA PHE A 194 -0.03 19.59 -15.80
C PHE A 194 0.98 18.68 -15.11
N VAL A 195 2.09 18.37 -15.81
CA VAL A 195 3.11 17.48 -15.26
C VAL A 195 3.84 18.15 -14.08
N LEU A 196 4.07 19.47 -14.14
CA LEU A 196 4.68 20.23 -13.05
C LEU A 196 3.81 20.15 -11.80
N PHE A 197 2.50 20.39 -11.94
CA PHE A 197 1.55 20.28 -10.84
C PHE A 197 1.58 18.88 -10.19
N ALA A 198 1.47 17.83 -11.00
CA ALA A 198 1.49 16.46 -10.52
C ALA A 198 2.81 16.10 -9.81
N LEU A 199 3.96 16.48 -10.38
CA LEU A 199 5.26 16.22 -9.79
C LEU A 199 5.55 17.07 -8.55
N THR A 200 5.02 18.29 -8.46
CA THR A 200 5.12 19.13 -7.26
C THR A 200 4.34 18.50 -6.10
N LEU A 201 3.12 17.99 -6.34
CA LEU A 201 2.37 17.26 -5.32
C LEU A 201 3.10 16.00 -4.86
N LEU A 202 3.62 15.22 -5.81
CA LEU A 202 4.40 14.02 -5.52
C LEU A 202 5.68 14.34 -4.73
N LEU A 203 6.39 15.40 -5.10
CA LEU A 203 7.57 15.88 -4.39
C LEU A 203 7.21 16.30 -2.96
N GLY A 204 6.16 17.10 -2.78
CA GLY A 204 5.69 17.53 -1.46
C GLY A 204 5.36 16.34 -0.55
N ARG A 205 4.59 15.36 -1.06
CA ARG A 205 4.29 14.13 -0.34
C ARG A 205 5.56 13.33 0.00
N THR A 206 6.48 13.19 -0.95
CA THR A 206 7.73 12.42 -0.75
C THR A 206 8.64 13.10 0.28
N LEU A 207 8.72 14.43 0.28
CA LEU A 207 9.49 15.19 1.27
C LEU A 207 8.85 15.10 2.66
N TRP A 208 7.52 15.10 2.76
CA TRP A 208 6.82 14.85 4.01
C TRP A 208 7.08 13.43 4.54
N SER A 209 6.93 12.41 3.70
CA SER A 209 7.27 11.02 4.03
C SER A 209 8.73 10.86 4.47
N LEU A 210 9.66 11.59 3.84
CA LEU A 210 11.07 11.62 4.26
C LEU A 210 11.24 12.27 5.64
N ALA A 211 10.53 13.37 5.92
CA ALA A 211 10.62 14.11 7.18
C ALA A 211 10.06 13.34 8.38
N VAL A 212 8.95 12.60 8.19
CA VAL A 212 8.29 11.77 9.22
C VAL A 212 8.79 10.31 9.18
N ASN A 213 9.70 9.99 8.26
CA ASN A 213 10.24 8.63 8.02
C ASN A 213 9.18 7.54 7.80
N THR A 214 8.02 7.92 7.28
CA THR A 214 6.88 7.02 7.04
C THR A 214 6.62 6.94 5.54
N TRP A 215 6.83 5.75 4.96
CA TRP A 215 6.62 5.48 3.53
C TRP A 215 5.21 4.98 3.26
N THR A 216 4.85 4.82 1.99
CA THR A 216 3.48 4.53 1.56
C THR A 216 2.91 3.30 2.24
N ILE A 217 3.59 2.15 2.21
CA ILE A 217 3.13 0.91 2.86
C ILE A 217 2.96 1.09 4.36
N GLU A 218 3.89 1.79 5.00
CA GLU A 218 3.86 2.05 6.44
C GLU A 218 2.69 2.96 6.82
N GLY A 219 2.39 3.97 5.99
CA GLY A 219 1.20 4.81 6.14
C GLY A 219 -0.08 3.99 6.12
N TRP A 220 -0.22 3.06 5.17
CA TRP A 220 -1.36 2.14 5.13
C TRP A 220 -1.40 1.20 6.36
N GLU A 221 -0.25 0.77 6.88
CA GLU A 221 -0.18 -0.04 8.10
C GLU A 221 -0.65 0.74 9.34
N ILE A 222 -0.28 2.03 9.45
CA ILE A 222 -0.73 2.94 10.52
C ILE A 222 -2.24 3.17 10.40
N GLU A 223 -2.73 3.57 9.22
CA GLU A 223 -4.16 3.84 9.00
C GLU A 223 -5.04 2.62 9.29
N ARG A 224 -4.53 1.42 8.99
CA ARG A 224 -5.20 0.16 9.35
C ARG A 224 -5.24 -0.05 10.85
N HIS A 225 -4.12 0.14 11.56
CA HIS A 225 -4.09 0.03 13.02
C HIS A 225 -5.06 1.02 13.68
N ASP A 226 -5.12 2.25 13.18
CA ASP A 226 -6.07 3.25 13.63
C ASP A 226 -7.53 2.84 13.41
N ALA A 227 -7.83 2.13 12.31
CA ALA A 227 -9.15 1.59 12.06
C ALA A 227 -9.52 0.48 13.06
N VAL A 228 -8.58 -0.43 13.37
CA VAL A 228 -8.74 -1.48 14.37
C VAL A 228 -8.95 -0.86 15.76
N LEU A 229 -8.18 0.16 16.12
CA LEU A 229 -8.34 0.91 17.38
C LEU A 229 -9.70 1.59 17.50
N ARG A 230 -10.19 2.22 16.42
CA ARG A 230 -11.53 2.81 16.40
C ARG A 230 -12.61 1.76 16.66
N ARG A 231 -12.48 0.57 16.05
CA ARG A 231 -13.40 -0.56 16.29
C ARG A 231 -13.32 -1.06 17.73
N ALA A 232 -12.11 -1.31 18.23
CA ALA A 232 -11.88 -1.79 19.58
C ALA A 232 -12.48 -0.82 20.62
N ARG A 233 -12.34 0.50 20.42
CA ARG A 233 -12.91 1.52 21.31
C ARG A 233 -14.43 1.41 21.46
N VAL A 234 -15.15 1.05 20.39
CA VAL A 234 -16.61 0.85 20.43
C VAL A 234 -16.98 -0.41 21.23
N LEU A 235 -16.10 -1.42 21.21
CA LEU A 235 -16.29 -2.72 21.88
C LEU A 235 -15.64 -2.77 23.27
N GLY A 236 -15.35 -1.62 23.89
CA GLY A 236 -14.78 -1.54 25.24
C GLY A 236 -13.26 -1.77 25.32
N GLY A 237 -12.54 -1.63 24.20
CA GLY A 237 -11.07 -1.70 24.11
C GLY A 237 -10.51 -3.05 23.67
N TYR A 238 -11.36 -4.08 23.55
CA TYR A 238 -10.95 -5.44 23.22
C TYR A 238 -11.49 -5.88 21.86
N LEU A 239 -10.74 -6.74 21.18
CA LEU A 239 -11.20 -7.50 20.01
C LEU A 239 -11.00 -8.98 20.27
N GLU A 240 -11.90 -9.81 19.74
CA GLU A 240 -11.78 -11.26 19.83
C GLU A 240 -10.90 -11.77 18.69
N ASP A 241 -9.92 -12.62 19.03
CA ASP A 241 -9.15 -13.34 18.02
C ASP A 241 -9.99 -14.49 17.39
N PRO A 242 -9.52 -15.13 16.31
CA PRO A 242 -10.22 -16.26 15.69
C PRO A 242 -10.37 -17.50 16.59
N GLN A 243 -9.74 -17.50 17.76
CA GLN A 243 -9.83 -18.54 18.78
C GLN A 243 -10.84 -18.19 19.88
N GLY A 244 -11.35 -16.95 19.91
CA GLY A 244 -12.27 -16.42 20.91
C GLY A 244 -11.59 -15.73 22.10
N ASN A 245 -10.26 -15.55 22.07
CA ASN A 245 -9.54 -14.84 23.12
C ASN A 245 -9.70 -13.33 22.96
N LYS A 246 -9.95 -12.63 24.06
CA LYS A 246 -10.00 -11.17 24.07
C LYS A 246 -8.58 -10.60 24.04
N VAL A 247 -8.25 -9.93 22.95
CA VAL A 247 -6.99 -9.20 22.76
C VAL A 247 -7.23 -7.73 23.02
N LEU A 248 -6.49 -7.15 23.96
CA LEU A 248 -6.48 -5.71 24.20
C LEU A 248 -5.74 -5.02 23.04
N ILE A 249 -6.41 -4.09 22.37
CA ILE A 249 -5.79 -3.32 21.28
C ILE A 249 -5.34 -1.97 21.84
N GLU A 250 -4.03 -1.84 21.99
CA GLU A 250 -3.40 -0.60 22.45
C GLU A 250 -2.93 0.25 21.28
N HIS A 251 -2.99 1.58 21.46
CA HIS A 251 -2.36 2.50 20.52
C HIS A 251 -0.85 2.28 20.54
N GLN A 252 -0.25 2.17 19.35
CA GLN A 252 1.19 2.04 19.20
C GLN A 252 1.66 3.07 18.17
N GLU A 253 2.58 3.92 18.61
CA GLU A 253 3.23 4.95 17.82
C GLU A 253 4.19 4.34 16.80
N PHE A 254 4.42 5.07 15.71
CA PHE A 254 5.31 4.61 14.66
C PHE A 254 6.77 4.51 15.16
N PRO A 255 7.41 3.31 15.13
CA PRO A 255 8.71 3.08 15.78
C PRO A 255 9.91 3.86 15.23
N TRP A 256 9.87 4.23 13.95
CA TRP A 256 11.06 4.68 13.22
C TRP A 256 11.12 6.20 12.99
N ASP A 257 10.19 6.97 13.57
CA ASP A 257 10.32 8.43 13.61
C ASP A 257 11.30 8.86 14.71
N ILE A 258 12.55 9.15 14.33
CA ILE A 258 13.65 9.54 15.22
C ILE A 258 13.94 11.06 15.17
N GLY A 259 12.99 11.85 14.67
CA GLY A 259 13.09 13.28 14.51
C GLY A 259 13.53 13.72 13.11
N ILE A 260 12.98 14.85 12.65
CA ILE A 260 13.04 15.35 11.25
C ILE A 260 14.45 15.26 10.65
N TRP A 261 15.46 15.83 11.32
CA TRP A 261 16.83 15.83 10.78
C TRP A 261 17.42 14.41 10.66
N ALA A 262 17.21 13.56 11.66
CA ALA A 262 17.73 12.21 11.68
C ALA A 262 17.00 11.32 10.65
N ASN A 263 15.70 11.54 10.47
CA ASN A 263 14.87 10.91 9.44
C ASN A 263 15.38 11.23 8.03
N ILE A 264 15.62 12.51 7.74
CA ILE A 264 16.17 12.95 6.45
C ILE A 264 17.58 12.36 6.24
N CYS A 265 18.45 12.40 7.25
CA CYS A 265 19.79 11.80 7.16
C CYS A 265 19.73 10.29 6.86
N GLN A 266 18.81 9.56 7.52
CA GLN A 266 18.61 8.13 7.30
C GLN A 266 18.07 7.86 5.89
N GLY A 267 17.06 8.61 5.45
CA GLY A 267 16.44 8.44 4.13
C GLY A 267 17.36 8.82 2.98
N MET A 268 18.18 9.87 3.12
CA MET A 268 19.17 10.29 2.11
C MET A 268 20.49 9.51 2.20
N GLY A 269 20.67 8.69 3.23
CA GLY A 269 21.86 7.85 3.44
C GLY A 269 23.15 8.60 3.79
N SER A 270 23.07 9.90 4.10
CA SER A 270 24.23 10.70 4.50
C SER A 270 23.80 11.91 5.33
N ARG A 271 24.67 12.35 6.24
CA ARG A 271 24.50 13.61 6.98
C ARG A 271 24.94 14.86 6.19
N ASN A 272 25.57 14.66 5.04
CA ASN A 272 26.06 15.75 4.21
C ASN A 272 24.93 16.31 3.34
N SER A 273 24.40 17.47 3.70
CA SER A 273 23.31 18.14 2.98
C SER A 273 23.67 18.49 1.53
N LEU A 274 24.94 18.74 1.21
CA LEU A 274 25.38 18.99 -0.16
C LEU A 274 25.26 17.72 -1.02
N ALA A 275 25.48 16.55 -0.43
CA ALA A 275 25.35 15.26 -1.10
C ALA A 275 23.88 14.87 -1.34
N TRP A 276 22.91 15.58 -0.74
CA TRP A 276 21.50 15.33 -0.95
C TRP A 276 21.05 15.78 -2.33
N LEU A 277 21.59 16.90 -2.83
CA LEU A 277 21.29 17.38 -4.18
C LEU A 277 22.30 16.86 -5.22
N TRP A 278 23.47 16.40 -4.81
CA TRP A 278 24.48 15.91 -5.77
C TRP A 278 24.01 14.70 -6.61
N PRO A 279 23.88 14.81 -7.94
CA PRO A 279 23.33 13.75 -8.80
C PRO A 279 24.12 12.44 -8.80
N LEU A 280 25.41 12.50 -8.47
CA LEU A 280 26.33 11.36 -8.46
C LEU A 280 26.58 10.81 -7.04
N SER A 281 25.80 11.24 -6.05
CA SER A 281 25.92 10.79 -4.66
C SER A 281 25.69 9.28 -4.52
N ARG A 282 26.43 8.60 -3.65
CA ARG A 282 26.39 7.13 -3.53
C ARG A 282 25.03 6.64 -2.98
N SER A 283 24.60 5.46 -3.41
CA SER A 283 23.44 4.79 -2.81
C SER A 283 23.75 4.31 -1.39
N PRO A 284 22.77 4.28 -0.48
CA PRO A 284 22.88 3.62 0.82
C PRO A 284 23.34 2.16 0.69
N SER A 285 24.03 1.65 1.71
CA SER A 285 24.48 0.26 1.75
C SER A 285 23.33 -0.69 2.08
N VAL A 286 23.42 -1.95 1.65
CA VAL A 286 22.45 -2.99 2.01
C VAL A 286 22.38 -3.20 3.53
N GLN A 287 23.53 -3.22 4.21
CA GLN A 287 23.61 -3.38 5.67
C GLN A 287 22.82 -2.31 6.42
N SER A 288 22.88 -1.05 5.98
CA SER A 288 22.12 0.05 6.59
C SER A 288 20.60 -0.05 6.41
N GLY A 289 20.14 -0.94 5.54
CA GLY A 289 18.72 -1.20 5.27
C GLY A 289 18.15 -2.43 5.99
N LEU A 290 18.98 -3.15 6.76
CA LEU A 290 18.56 -4.34 7.52
C LEU A 290 18.10 -3.99 8.94
N SER A 291 18.61 -2.92 9.52
CA SER A 291 18.23 -2.44 10.85
C SER A 291 18.03 -0.92 10.84
N TYR A 292 17.08 -0.47 11.65
CA TYR A 292 16.72 0.94 11.77
C TYR A 292 16.68 1.34 13.24
N LYS A 293 17.11 2.57 13.54
CA LYS A 293 17.02 3.12 14.89
C LYS A 293 15.55 3.30 15.29
N HIS A 294 15.20 2.84 16.48
CA HIS A 294 13.88 3.01 17.09
C HIS A 294 13.84 4.30 17.92
N ASN A 295 12.66 4.89 18.08
CA ASN A 295 12.41 6.09 18.89
C ASN A 295 12.12 5.83 20.38
N GLU A 296 12.05 4.56 20.80
CA GLU A 296 11.84 4.10 22.19
C GLU A 296 10.63 4.75 22.91
N ILE A 297 9.63 5.25 22.15
CA ILE A 297 8.40 5.81 22.73
C ILE A 297 7.54 4.70 23.34
N ASP A 298 7.30 3.65 22.55
CA ASP A 298 6.66 2.42 23.01
C ASP A 298 7.69 1.35 23.35
N ASP A 299 7.24 0.32 24.09
CA ASP A 299 8.07 -0.86 24.37
C ASP A 299 8.57 -1.47 23.05
N PRO A 300 9.89 -1.44 22.77
CA PRO A 300 10.42 -1.96 21.53
C PRO A 300 10.33 -3.49 21.43
N SER A 301 9.91 -4.20 22.48
CA SER A 301 9.62 -5.63 22.42
C SER A 301 8.34 -5.95 21.63
N LYS A 302 7.41 -5.00 21.52
CA LYS A 302 6.12 -5.19 20.82
C LYS A 302 6.34 -5.31 19.31
N PRO A 303 5.70 -6.28 18.62
CA PRO A 303 5.82 -6.45 17.17
C PRO A 303 5.27 -5.24 16.41
N TRP A 304 5.92 -4.90 15.29
CA TRP A 304 5.40 -3.93 14.32
C TRP A 304 5.34 -4.53 12.91
N PRO A 305 4.23 -4.36 12.15
CA PRO A 305 2.99 -3.70 12.56
C PRO A 305 2.27 -4.45 13.69
N PRO A 306 1.43 -3.77 14.47
CA PRO A 306 0.66 -4.41 15.54
C PRO A 306 -0.19 -5.57 14.96
N PRO A 307 -0.32 -6.69 15.70
CA PRO A 307 -1.06 -7.85 15.23
C PRO A 307 -2.54 -7.50 15.15
N ASP A 308 -3.10 -7.65 13.94
CA ASP A 308 -4.53 -7.51 13.68
C ASP A 308 -5.21 -8.85 14.01
N PRO A 309 -6.10 -8.92 15.03
CA PRO A 309 -6.77 -10.15 15.45
C PRO A 309 -7.44 -10.87 14.29
N ASP A 310 -8.10 -10.11 13.41
CA ASP A 310 -8.82 -10.64 12.24
C ASP A 310 -7.88 -11.36 11.25
N ARG A 311 -6.58 -11.06 11.28
CA ARG A 311 -5.56 -11.62 10.37
C ARG A 311 -4.65 -12.66 11.03
N LEU A 312 -4.88 -12.99 12.30
CA LEU A 312 -4.14 -14.07 12.96
C LEU A 312 -4.52 -15.41 12.32
N PHE A 313 -3.52 -16.25 12.06
CA PHE A 313 -3.78 -17.59 11.52
C PHE A 313 -4.64 -18.36 12.51
N ARG A 314 -5.79 -18.83 12.05
CA ARG A 314 -6.59 -19.80 12.79
C ARG A 314 -5.78 -21.09 12.85
N VAL A 315 -5.29 -21.44 14.04
CA VAL A 315 -4.67 -22.75 14.24
C VAL A 315 -5.77 -23.79 14.01
N GLU A 316 -5.52 -24.72 13.09
CA GLU A 316 -6.42 -25.83 12.84
C GLU A 316 -6.63 -26.57 14.16
N ARG A 317 -7.86 -26.54 14.70
CA ARG A 317 -8.18 -27.27 15.92
C ARG A 317 -7.97 -28.75 15.58
N LYS A 318 -6.94 -29.37 16.17
CA LYS A 318 -6.81 -30.83 16.10
C LYS A 318 -8.13 -31.42 16.61
N PRO A 319 -8.81 -32.27 15.83
CA PRO A 319 -10.01 -32.92 16.33
C PRO A 319 -9.64 -33.61 17.64
N PHE A 320 -10.42 -33.34 18.69
CA PHE A 320 -10.25 -34.00 19.98
C PHE A 320 -10.38 -35.51 19.74
N VAL A 321 -9.26 -36.22 19.78
CA VAL A 321 -9.27 -37.69 19.81
C VAL A 321 -9.42 -38.04 21.28
N GLY A 322 -10.66 -38.10 21.74
CA GLY A 322 -11.02 -38.53 23.08
C GLY A 322 -12.42 -39.13 23.09
N ASP A 323 -12.59 -40.23 23.81
CA ASP A 323 -13.85 -40.97 24.00
C ASP A 323 -14.84 -40.15 24.86
N GLY A 324 -15.36 -39.06 24.29
CA GLY A 324 -16.39 -38.22 24.91
C GLY A 324 -17.79 -38.74 24.60
N PHE A 325 -18.32 -39.58 25.50
CA PHE A 325 -19.75 -39.85 25.75
C PHE A 325 -20.64 -40.06 24.50
N THR A 326 -20.70 -41.31 24.05
CA THR A 326 -21.69 -41.85 23.12
C THR A 326 -23.11 -41.70 23.67
N LYS A 327 -23.76 -40.56 23.41
CA LYS A 327 -25.22 -40.48 23.42
C LYS A 327 -25.70 -41.43 22.32
N SER A 328 -26.44 -42.48 22.66
CA SER A 328 -26.88 -43.52 21.72
C SER A 328 -27.47 -42.91 20.46
N TRP A 329 -26.73 -43.00 19.35
CA TRP A 329 -27.15 -42.54 18.04
C TRP A 329 -28.18 -43.53 17.50
N ASP A 330 -29.46 -43.21 17.68
CA ASP A 330 -30.47 -43.83 16.84
C ASP A 330 -30.23 -43.34 15.40
N VAL A 331 -29.75 -44.25 14.56
CA VAL A 331 -29.36 -44.00 13.17
C VAL A 331 -30.52 -43.42 12.36
N ASP A 332 -31.77 -43.75 12.74
CA ASP A 332 -32.94 -43.27 12.04
C ASP A 332 -33.26 -41.80 12.38
N ASP A 333 -32.90 -41.36 13.58
CA ASP A 333 -33.07 -39.97 14.03
C ASP A 333 -32.03 -39.04 13.37
N PHE A 334 -30.81 -39.55 13.15
CA PHE A 334 -29.78 -38.86 12.36
C PHE A 334 -30.18 -38.74 10.88
N LYS A 335 -30.67 -39.83 10.27
CA LYS A 335 -31.11 -39.83 8.88
C LYS A 335 -32.30 -38.90 8.63
N LYS A 336 -33.23 -38.80 9.59
CA LYS A 336 -34.35 -37.83 9.51
C LYS A 336 -33.87 -36.39 9.57
N ARG A 337 -32.93 -36.06 10.45
CA ARG A 337 -32.34 -34.70 10.52
C ARG A 337 -31.59 -34.36 9.24
N GLN A 338 -30.81 -35.29 8.71
CA GLN A 338 -30.08 -35.12 7.46
C GLN A 338 -31.02 -34.91 6.25
N ALA A 339 -32.13 -35.65 6.19
CA ALA A 339 -33.12 -35.49 5.13
C ALA A 339 -33.90 -34.17 5.24
N ALA A 340 -34.24 -33.73 6.46
CA ALA A 340 -34.92 -32.45 6.70
C ALA A 340 -34.02 -31.24 6.39
N ASP A 341 -32.71 -31.35 6.64
CA ASP A 341 -31.76 -30.33 6.21
C ASP A 341 -31.63 -30.33 4.69
N LEU A 342 -31.47 -31.48 4.03
CA LEU A 342 -31.41 -31.53 2.56
C LEU A 342 -32.65 -30.92 1.89
N ALA A 343 -33.84 -31.16 2.44
CA ALA A 343 -35.10 -30.65 1.90
C ALA A 343 -35.26 -29.12 2.07
N ARG A 344 -34.57 -28.49 3.03
CA ARG A 344 -34.54 -27.02 3.19
C ARG A 344 -33.69 -26.32 2.12
N TYR A 345 -32.85 -27.06 1.40
CA TYR A 345 -31.90 -26.52 0.41
C TYR A 345 -32.30 -26.83 -1.04
N THR A 346 -33.49 -27.37 -1.28
CA THR A 346 -33.96 -27.72 -2.63
C THR A 346 -35.19 -26.92 -3.00
N ASP A 347 -35.00 -25.78 -3.67
CA ASP A 347 -36.00 -25.15 -4.52
C ASP A 347 -35.36 -24.71 -5.85
N GLY A 348 -36.06 -25.02 -6.94
CA GLY A 348 -36.02 -24.31 -8.22
C GLY A 348 -34.92 -24.63 -9.23
N ASP A 349 -33.76 -23.99 -9.07
CA ASP A 349 -33.00 -23.57 -10.27
C ASP A 349 -31.52 -24.00 -10.26
N GLY A 350 -31.08 -24.76 -9.24
CA GLY A 350 -29.80 -25.46 -9.24
C GLY A 350 -28.52 -24.61 -9.19
N GLU A 351 -28.59 -23.27 -9.20
CA GLU A 351 -27.40 -22.41 -9.10
C GLU A 351 -27.71 -21.21 -8.18
N TYR A 352 -27.24 -21.27 -6.93
CA TYR A 352 -27.45 -20.22 -5.93
C TYR A 352 -26.10 -19.65 -5.50
N VAL A 353 -25.84 -18.38 -5.84
CA VAL A 353 -24.70 -17.60 -5.36
C VAL A 353 -25.25 -16.40 -4.58
N VAL A 354 -24.94 -16.29 -3.28
CA VAL A 354 -25.44 -15.20 -2.44
C VAL A 354 -24.32 -14.40 -1.81
N ARG A 355 -24.40 -13.07 -1.99
CA ARG A 355 -23.59 -12.07 -1.30
C ARG A 355 -24.19 -11.79 0.09
N ARG A 356 -23.35 -11.80 1.14
CA ARG A 356 -23.78 -11.32 2.48
C ARG A 356 -23.95 -9.79 2.48
N ARG A 357 -24.95 -9.30 3.21
CA ARG A 357 -25.30 -7.87 3.30
C ARG A 357 -24.37 -7.06 4.22
N PRO A 358 -24.22 -5.75 4.02
CA PRO A 358 -23.36 -4.86 4.80
C PRO A 358 -23.56 -4.90 6.33
N PHE A 359 -22.48 -4.66 7.08
CA PHE A 359 -22.47 -4.68 8.56
C PHE A 359 -23.55 -3.79 9.21
N HIS A 360 -23.79 -2.58 8.70
CA HIS A 360 -24.82 -1.68 9.25
C HIS A 360 -26.25 -2.25 9.11
N GLU A 361 -26.57 -2.91 7.99
CA GLU A 361 -27.89 -3.52 7.80
C GLU A 361 -28.11 -4.71 8.74
N ARG A 362 -27.03 -5.41 9.14
CA ARG A 362 -27.09 -6.49 10.14
C ARG A 362 -27.29 -5.97 11.55
N LEU A 363 -26.62 -4.87 11.88
CA LEU A 363 -26.77 -4.21 13.18
C LEU A 363 -28.19 -3.64 13.36
N ASP A 364 -28.76 -3.06 12.31
CA ASP A 364 -30.12 -2.53 12.33
C ASP A 364 -31.18 -3.65 12.39
N SER A 365 -30.95 -4.78 11.71
CA SER A 365 -31.83 -5.95 11.82
C SER A 365 -31.72 -6.65 13.18
N GLN A 366 -30.54 -6.66 13.82
CA GLN A 366 -30.39 -7.10 15.21
C GLN A 366 -31.06 -6.16 16.21
N ARG A 367 -31.00 -4.84 15.98
CA ARG A 367 -31.74 -3.84 16.77
C ARG A 367 -33.26 -3.97 16.62
N GLN A 368 -33.75 -4.29 15.42
CA GLN A 368 -35.18 -4.51 15.17
C GLN A 368 -35.70 -5.84 15.75
N ASN A 369 -34.85 -6.86 15.90
CA ASN A 369 -35.23 -8.18 16.43
C ASN A 369 -35.14 -8.32 17.97
N GLY A 370 -35.01 -7.22 18.72
CA GLY A 370 -35.42 -7.16 20.14
C GLY A 370 -34.58 -7.96 21.17
N SER A 371 -33.31 -8.26 20.91
CA SER A 371 -32.42 -8.91 21.89
C SER A 371 -31.66 -7.88 22.74
N ALA A 372 -32.37 -7.16 23.60
CA ALA A 372 -31.79 -6.41 24.71
C ALA A 372 -31.75 -7.33 25.93
N TYR A 373 -30.56 -7.60 26.48
CA TYR A 373 -30.48 -8.12 27.86
C TYR A 373 -30.58 -6.91 28.79
N ASP A 374 -31.72 -6.85 29.48
CA ASP A 374 -32.03 -5.95 30.57
C ASP A 374 -31.12 -6.26 31.77
N ASP A 375 -30.63 -5.20 32.39
CA ASP A 375 -29.75 -5.20 33.55
C ASP A 375 -30.61 -4.91 34.78
N GLU A 376 -31.07 -5.94 35.52
CA GLU A 376 -31.73 -5.73 36.82
C GLU A 376 -31.82 -7.03 37.68
N VAL A 377 -31.48 -6.89 38.98
CA VAL A 377 -31.77 -7.75 40.15
C VAL A 377 -30.74 -8.81 40.63
N ALA A 378 -29.76 -8.28 41.37
CA ALA A 378 -29.25 -8.61 42.71
C ALA A 378 -29.87 -9.73 43.62
N ILE A 379 -28.96 -10.41 44.38
CA ILE A 379 -28.99 -10.81 45.82
C ILE A 379 -29.13 -12.31 46.24
N GLU A 380 -28.13 -12.73 47.05
CA GLU A 380 -28.05 -13.70 48.18
C GLU A 380 -27.52 -15.16 48.04
N ALA A 381 -26.39 -15.40 48.74
CA ALA A 381 -25.98 -16.53 49.64
C ALA A 381 -25.99 -17.99 49.12
N ASP A 382 -25.07 -18.91 49.44
CA ASP A 382 -23.92 -19.01 50.37
C ASP A 382 -23.04 -20.24 49.99
N GLU A 383 -21.79 -20.20 50.46
CA GLU A 383 -20.87 -21.30 50.91
C GLU A 383 -20.39 -22.46 50.00
N ASP A 384 -19.07 -22.42 49.78
CA ASP A 384 -18.02 -23.45 49.87
C ASP A 384 -17.91 -24.71 48.96
N ASP A 385 -16.62 -24.97 48.67
CA ASP A 385 -15.89 -26.18 48.28
C ASP A 385 -15.78 -26.65 46.80
N GLU A 386 -14.52 -26.51 46.34
CA GLU A 386 -13.65 -27.50 45.69
C GLU A 386 -13.98 -28.12 44.31
N GLU A 387 -12.93 -28.04 43.49
CA GLU A 387 -12.48 -28.95 42.42
C GLU A 387 -13.18 -28.98 41.05
N GLU A 388 -12.29 -28.91 40.05
CA GLU A 388 -12.34 -29.41 38.68
C GLU A 388 -13.62 -30.12 38.23
N ASP A 389 -14.27 -29.61 37.17
CA ASP A 389 -14.11 -30.23 35.84
C ASP A 389 -14.89 -29.47 34.77
N GLU A 390 -14.33 -29.48 33.57
CA GLU A 390 -14.96 -29.04 32.34
C GLU A 390 -16.29 -29.79 32.09
N ARG A 391 -17.31 -29.08 31.62
CA ARG A 391 -18.20 -29.57 30.54
C ARG A 391 -19.09 -28.47 29.96
N ASP A 392 -18.77 -28.18 28.70
CA ASP A 392 -19.71 -28.20 27.59
C ASP A 392 -20.76 -27.08 27.48
N ARG A 393 -20.39 -26.05 26.70
CA ARG A 393 -21.31 -25.44 25.72
C ARG A 393 -20.60 -25.27 24.39
N SER A 394 -20.40 -26.38 23.69
CA SER A 394 -20.25 -26.39 22.24
C SER A 394 -21.58 -25.98 21.59
N ALA A 395 -21.78 -24.69 21.38
CA ALA A 395 -22.71 -24.18 20.38
C ALA A 395 -21.90 -23.62 19.20
N THR A 396 -21.86 -24.41 18.13
CA THR A 396 -21.35 -24.04 16.81
C THR A 396 -21.91 -22.68 16.39
N ARG A 397 -21.06 -21.65 16.29
CA ARG A 397 -21.41 -20.40 15.61
C ARG A 397 -20.55 -20.26 14.35
N PRO A 398 -21.17 -20.09 13.16
CA PRO A 398 -20.45 -19.98 11.90
C PRO A 398 -19.97 -18.54 11.70
N ASP A 399 -18.67 -18.36 11.46
CA ASP A 399 -18.03 -17.36 10.58
C ASP A 399 -18.82 -16.05 10.28
N GLU A 400 -19.28 -15.37 11.32
CA GLU A 400 -20.10 -14.16 11.23
C GLU A 400 -19.24 -12.91 11.24
N GLY A 401 -18.52 -12.63 10.15
CA GLY A 401 -17.70 -11.41 10.08
C GLY A 401 -17.47 -10.84 8.69
N GLU A 402 -17.14 -11.67 7.70
CA GLU A 402 -16.60 -11.18 6.43
C GLU A 402 -17.61 -11.22 5.28
N GLU A 403 -17.64 -10.17 4.46
CA GLU A 403 -18.37 -10.12 3.21
C GLU A 403 -17.55 -10.81 2.12
N ALA A 404 -17.98 -12.00 1.68
CA ALA A 404 -17.35 -12.74 0.59
C ALA A 404 -18.39 -13.54 -0.18
N TRP A 405 -18.14 -13.76 -1.47
CA TRP A 405 -18.93 -14.65 -2.31
C TRP A 405 -18.49 -16.10 -2.07
N ARG A 406 -19.46 -17.02 -1.95
CA ARG A 406 -19.18 -18.45 -1.74
C ARG A 406 -20.03 -19.32 -2.65
N ASN A 407 -19.47 -20.43 -3.11
CA ASN A 407 -20.21 -21.50 -3.78
C ASN A 407 -20.79 -22.50 -2.76
N ARG A 408 -21.48 -23.54 -3.27
CA ARG A 408 -22.11 -24.60 -2.47
C ARG A 408 -21.09 -25.45 -1.69
N GLU A 409 -19.85 -25.56 -2.18
CA GLU A 409 -18.75 -26.23 -1.48
C GLU A 409 -18.05 -25.34 -0.44
N GLY A 410 -18.43 -24.07 -0.31
CA GLY A 410 -17.86 -23.13 0.66
C GLY A 410 -16.56 -22.46 0.23
N GLU A 411 -16.12 -22.70 -1.00
CA GLU A 411 -14.93 -22.14 -1.63
C GLU A 411 -15.18 -20.68 -2.06
N ARG A 412 -14.13 -19.86 -1.94
CA ARG A 412 -14.14 -18.42 -2.29
C ARG A 412 -13.72 -18.20 -3.74
N LEU A 413 -14.07 -17.06 -4.32
CA LEU A 413 -13.58 -16.68 -5.66
C LEU A 413 -12.06 -16.49 -5.66
N ALA A 414 -11.50 -16.05 -4.52
CA ALA A 414 -10.05 -15.98 -4.31
C ALA A 414 -9.35 -17.34 -4.45
N ASP A 415 -10.02 -18.45 -4.12
CA ASP A 415 -9.46 -19.80 -4.25
C ASP A 415 -9.31 -20.21 -5.74
N PHE A 416 -10.11 -19.60 -6.61
CA PHE A 416 -10.04 -19.73 -8.06
C PHE A 416 -9.18 -18.65 -8.73
N GLY A 417 -8.47 -17.82 -7.94
CA GLY A 417 -7.55 -16.81 -8.43
C GLY A 417 -8.22 -15.52 -8.95
N VAL A 418 -9.48 -15.28 -8.56
CA VAL A 418 -10.19 -14.03 -8.83
C VAL A 418 -10.03 -13.10 -7.62
N ASP A 419 -9.41 -11.93 -7.81
CA ASP A 419 -9.16 -10.96 -6.74
C ASP A 419 -10.50 -10.31 -6.29
N GLU A 420 -10.90 -10.56 -5.05
CA GLU A 420 -12.13 -9.98 -4.45
C GLU A 420 -11.92 -8.53 -3.95
N GLU A 421 -10.68 -8.03 -3.92
CA GLU A 421 -10.30 -6.69 -3.41
C GLU A 421 -10.36 -5.57 -4.48
N ALA A 422 -10.71 -5.86 -5.73
CA ALA A 422 -10.85 -4.86 -6.79
C ALA A 422 -12.32 -4.47 -6.96
N ASP A 423 -12.75 -3.49 -6.16
CA ASP A 423 -13.84 -2.52 -6.37
C ASP A 423 -14.49 -2.21 -5.02
N PHE A 424 -13.79 -1.42 -4.22
CA PHE A 424 -14.43 -0.65 -3.17
C PHE A 424 -14.29 0.82 -3.55
N TYR A 425 -15.44 1.45 -3.74
CA TYR A 425 -15.72 2.80 -4.23
C TYR A 425 -15.96 2.92 -5.75
N ASP A 426 -17.27 3.02 -6.05
CA ASP A 426 -17.94 3.40 -7.29
C ASP A 426 -17.91 2.41 -8.47
N GLU A 427 -18.94 1.56 -8.57
CA GLU A 427 -19.77 1.37 -9.78
C GLU A 427 -20.93 0.40 -9.48
N ASP A 428 -22.06 0.62 -10.17
CA ASP A 428 -23.40 0.11 -9.88
C ASP A 428 -23.52 -1.42 -9.65
N ASP A 429 -24.46 -1.81 -8.79
CA ASP A 429 -24.90 -3.21 -8.55
C ASP A 429 -25.44 -3.85 -9.85
N VAL A 430 -24.54 -4.30 -10.72
CA VAL A 430 -24.87 -5.09 -11.91
C VAL A 430 -24.71 -6.58 -11.55
N PRO A 431 -25.78 -7.39 -11.62
CA PRO A 431 -25.71 -8.82 -11.34
C PRO A 431 -24.69 -9.54 -12.23
N LEU A 432 -23.98 -10.51 -11.66
CA LEU A 432 -22.90 -11.28 -12.31
C LEU A 432 -23.33 -11.90 -13.66
N ALA A 433 -24.60 -12.32 -13.77
CA ALA A 433 -25.17 -12.86 -14.99
C ALA A 433 -25.16 -11.86 -16.17
N GLU A 434 -25.36 -10.57 -15.89
CA GLU A 434 -25.37 -9.51 -16.90
C GLU A 434 -23.93 -9.15 -17.36
N LEU A 435 -22.94 -9.24 -16.47
CA LEU A 435 -21.52 -9.08 -16.81
C LEU A 435 -21.00 -10.23 -17.70
N ILE A 436 -21.37 -11.47 -17.38
CA ILE A 436 -21.03 -12.66 -18.18
C ILE A 436 -21.68 -12.56 -19.57
N ARG A 437 -22.95 -12.13 -19.64
CA ARG A 437 -23.69 -11.94 -20.88
C ARG A 437 -23.04 -10.89 -21.78
N ARG A 438 -22.69 -9.72 -21.24
CA ARG A 438 -22.01 -8.64 -22.00
C ARG A 438 -20.66 -9.10 -22.57
N ARG A 439 -19.91 -9.90 -21.81
CA ARG A 439 -18.61 -10.43 -22.23
C ARG A 439 -18.73 -11.50 -23.32
N GLN A 440 -19.76 -12.35 -23.25
CA GLN A 440 -20.04 -13.36 -24.28
C GLN A 440 -20.49 -12.73 -25.60
N VAL A 441 -21.31 -11.67 -25.52
CA VAL A 441 -21.74 -10.90 -26.70
C VAL A 441 -20.57 -10.12 -27.32
N GLY A 442 -19.64 -9.60 -26.52
CA GLY A 442 -18.45 -8.90 -27.02
C GLY A 442 -17.37 -9.78 -27.64
N ASN A 443 -17.35 -11.09 -27.35
CA ASN A 443 -16.38 -12.05 -27.90
C ASN A 443 -16.89 -12.81 -29.12
N SER A 444 -18.12 -12.56 -29.56
CA SER A 444 -18.74 -13.22 -30.72
C SER A 444 -19.10 -12.25 -31.87
N GLY A 445 -18.48 -11.06 -31.88
CA GLY A 445 -18.53 -10.06 -32.96
C GLY A 445 -17.21 -9.91 -33.69
#